data_AF-A0A562RGZ5-F1
#
_entry.id   AF-A0A562RGZ5-F1
#
_cell.length_a   1.000
_cell.length_b   1.000
_cell.length_c   1.000
_cell.angle_alpha   90.00
_cell.angle_beta   90.00
_cell.angle_gamma   90.00
#
_symmetry.space_group_name_H-M   'P 1'
#
loop_
_entity.id
_entity.type
_entity.pdbx_description
1 polymer ?
#
loop_
_entity_poly.entity_id
_entity_poly.type
_entity_poly.pdbx_seq_one_letter_code
_entity_poly.pdbx_strand_id
1 'polypeptide(L)'
;MTDIGDIVLIYFEDQPTTYARVDDIEADVKRDWYQLTMTLLQVPAPPERITWILRDTYINGDEFTMQGKRIRLEKLEPSAAFKERQEEILNAGKEKKENAAPGQVISLSDFKKS
;
A
#
# COMPACT_ATOMS: atom_id res chain seq x y z
N MET A 1 -10.32 5.69 -6.51
CA MET A 1 -9.64 5.05 -7.65
C MET A 1 -8.53 4.21 -7.06
N THR A 2 -8.27 3.02 -7.60
CA THR A 2 -7.16 2.17 -7.15
C THR A 2 -5.84 2.91 -7.37
N ASP A 3 -4.94 2.85 -6.40
CA ASP A 3 -3.60 3.45 -6.47
C ASP A 3 -2.51 2.45 -6.03
N ILE A 4 -1.25 2.86 -6.15
CA ILE A 4 -0.11 2.04 -5.75
C ILE A 4 -0.17 1.73 -4.25
N GLY A 5 0.04 0.47 -3.90
CA GLY A 5 -0.04 -0.06 -2.53
C GLY A 5 -1.38 -0.68 -2.17
N ASP A 6 -2.43 -0.43 -2.95
CA ASP A 6 -3.74 -1.05 -2.73
C ASP A 6 -3.70 -2.57 -2.97
N ILE A 7 -4.55 -3.29 -2.22
CA ILE A 7 -4.80 -4.72 -2.43
C ILE A 7 -6.10 -4.86 -3.22
N VAL A 8 -6.04 -5.62 -4.31
CA VAL A 8 -7.19 -5.91 -5.18
C VAL A 8 -7.48 -7.40 -5.23
N LEU A 9 -8.76 -7.74 -5.41
CA LEU A 9 -9.22 -9.10 -5.70
C LEU A 9 -9.42 -9.26 -7.21
N ILE A 10 -8.70 -10.19 -7.82
CA ILE A 10 -8.76 -10.49 -9.25
C ILE A 10 -9.83 -11.55 -9.48
N TYR A 11 -10.73 -11.27 -10.43
CA TYR A 11 -11.74 -12.20 -10.92
C TYR A 11 -11.31 -12.74 -12.29
N PHE A 12 -11.45 -14.04 -12.49
CA PHE A 12 -11.31 -14.70 -13.78
C PHE A 12 -12.63 -15.40 -14.11
N GLU A 13 -13.22 -15.11 -15.26
CA GLU A 13 -14.55 -15.63 -15.65
C GLU A 13 -15.61 -15.42 -14.56
N ASP A 14 -15.68 -14.21 -14.01
CA ASP A 14 -16.59 -13.82 -12.91
C ASP A 14 -16.38 -14.59 -11.59
N GLN A 15 -15.31 -15.38 -11.49
CA GLN A 15 -14.94 -16.10 -10.26
C GLN A 15 -13.75 -15.44 -9.55
N PRO A 16 -13.85 -15.12 -8.25
CA PRO A 16 -12.74 -14.56 -7.49
C PRO A 16 -11.61 -15.59 -7.39
N THR A 17 -10.42 -15.22 -7.85
CA THR A 17 -9.31 -16.16 -8.02
C THR A 17 -8.16 -15.89 -7.07
N THR A 18 -7.69 -14.64 -6.96
CA THR A 18 -6.51 -14.32 -6.15
C THR A 18 -6.47 -12.85 -5.74
N TYR A 19 -5.75 -12.57 -4.65
CA TYR A 19 -5.43 -11.20 -4.26
C TYR A 19 -4.09 -10.79 -4.84
N ALA A 20 -3.91 -9.50 -5.04
CA ALA A 20 -2.63 -8.93 -5.45
C ALA A 20 -2.45 -7.53 -4.89
N ARG A 21 -1.20 -7.15 -4.60
CA ARG A 21 -0.85 -5.76 -4.28
C ARG A 21 -0.47 -5.04 -5.57
N VAL A 22 -0.97 -3.82 -5.78
CA VAL A 22 -0.54 -2.95 -6.88
C VAL A 22 0.81 -2.35 -6.52
N ASP A 23 1.83 -2.65 -7.31
CA ASP A 23 3.20 -2.19 -7.09
C ASP A 23 3.57 -1.00 -7.96
N ASP A 24 2.92 -0.82 -9.12
CA ASP A 24 3.10 0.34 -10.00
C ASP A 24 1.94 0.52 -11.00
N ILE A 25 1.74 1.75 -11.48
CA ILE A 25 0.74 2.12 -12.49
C ILE A 25 1.33 3.16 -13.46
N GLU A 26 1.54 2.76 -14.72
CA GLU A 26 2.05 3.64 -15.77
C GLU A 26 1.05 3.80 -16.91
N ALA A 27 1.01 4.96 -17.56
CA ALA A 27 0.20 5.17 -18.75
C ALA A 27 0.79 4.39 -19.94
N ASP A 28 -0.05 3.66 -20.66
CA ASP A 28 0.36 2.96 -21.87
C ASP A 28 0.36 3.91 -23.09
N VAL A 29 0.99 3.49 -24.19
CA VAL A 29 0.99 4.22 -25.47
C VAL A 29 -0.45 4.46 -25.97
N LYS A 30 -1.37 3.56 -25.64
CA LYS A 30 -2.79 3.73 -25.94
C LYS A 30 -3.46 4.66 -24.92
N ARG A 31 -4.22 5.63 -25.43
CA ARG A 31 -5.00 6.54 -24.60
C ARG A 31 -5.93 5.75 -23.67
N ASP A 32 -5.94 6.14 -22.40
CA ASP A 32 -6.75 5.56 -21.32
C ASP A 32 -6.41 4.10 -20.99
N TRP A 33 -5.25 3.59 -21.44
CA TRP A 33 -4.72 2.29 -21.05
C TRP A 33 -3.57 2.47 -20.07
N TYR A 34 -3.39 1.48 -19.20
CA TYR A 34 -2.38 1.52 -18.14
C TYR A 34 -1.69 0.17 -18.02
N GLN A 35 -0.38 0.21 -17.77
CA GLN A 35 0.42 -0.95 -17.40
C GLN A 35 0.45 -1.03 -15.88
N LEU A 36 0.03 -2.17 -15.33
CA LEU A 36 0.02 -2.43 -13.90
C LEU A 36 1.07 -3.50 -13.58
N THR A 37 1.99 -3.17 -12.67
CA THR A 37 2.88 -4.16 -12.04
C THR A 37 2.25 -4.58 -10.72
N MET A 38 2.11 -5.90 -10.50
CA MET A 38 1.39 -6.43 -9.35
C MET A 38 2.05 -7.68 -8.77
N THR A 39 2.11 -7.76 -7.44
CA THR A 39 2.56 -8.95 -6.71
C THR A 39 1.36 -9.80 -6.29
N LEU A 40 1.28 -11.03 -6.80
CA LEU A 40 0.24 -11.99 -6.40
C LEU A 40 0.42 -12.43 -4.95
N LEU A 41 -0.66 -12.38 -4.18
CA LEU A 41 -0.71 -12.80 -2.78
C LEU A 41 -1.35 -14.19 -2.73
N GLN A 42 -0.51 -15.22 -2.83
CA GLN A 42 -0.96 -16.60 -2.71
C GLN A 42 -1.34 -16.89 -1.26
N VAL A 43 -2.64 -16.95 -0.97
CA VAL A 43 -3.15 -17.38 0.33
C VAL A 43 -3.41 -18.89 0.25
N PRO A 44 -2.64 -19.76 0.93
CA PRO A 44 -2.93 -21.18 0.98
C PRO A 44 -4.10 -21.45 1.96
N ALA A 45 -5.29 -20.94 1.66
CA ALA A 45 -6.58 -21.22 2.31
C ALA A 45 -7.66 -20.22 1.81
N PRO A 46 -8.96 -20.52 1.95
CA PRO A 46 -9.99 -19.48 1.80
C PRO A 46 -9.71 -18.32 2.78
N PRO A 47 -9.96 -17.06 2.38
CA PRO A 47 -9.72 -15.91 3.24
C PRO A 47 -10.67 -15.93 4.44
N GLU A 48 -10.14 -16.22 5.62
CA GLU A 48 -10.86 -16.07 6.89
C GLU A 48 -10.38 -14.80 7.61
N ARG A 49 -11.29 -14.06 8.25
CA ARG A 49 -10.91 -12.98 9.17
C ARG A 49 -10.37 -13.61 10.45
N ILE A 50 -9.06 -13.50 10.65
CA ILE A 50 -8.37 -14.09 11.80
C ILE A 50 -7.90 -12.96 12.72
N THR A 51 -8.04 -13.14 14.03
CA THR A 51 -7.48 -12.25 15.06
C THR A 51 -6.49 -13.05 15.91
N TRP A 52 -5.23 -12.63 15.93
CA TRP A 52 -4.18 -13.24 16.74
C TRP A 52 -3.72 -12.27 17.85
N ILE A 53 -3.42 -12.83 19.02
CA ILE A 53 -2.77 -12.10 20.11
C ILE A 53 -1.28 -12.42 20.01
N LEU A 54 -0.48 -11.46 19.52
CA LEU A 54 0.95 -11.64 19.26
C LEU A 54 1.80 -10.72 20.16
N ARG A 55 3.02 -11.15 20.45
CA ARG A 55 4.07 -10.29 21.02
C ARG A 55 4.68 -9.43 19.91
N ASP A 56 5.26 -8.30 20.30
CA ASP A 56 5.94 -7.38 19.37
C ASP A 56 7.03 -8.09 18.56
N THR A 57 7.83 -8.95 19.18
CA THR A 57 8.91 -9.62 18.46
C THR A 57 8.41 -10.55 17.35
N TYR A 58 7.23 -11.18 17.52
CA TYR A 58 6.60 -12.01 16.48
C TYR A 58 6.10 -11.19 15.29
N ILE A 59 5.69 -9.94 15.54
CA ILE A 59 5.28 -8.99 14.48
C ILE A 59 6.51 -8.57 13.66
N ASN A 60 7.68 -8.50 14.32
CA ASN A 60 8.94 -8.09 13.71
C ASN A 60 9.78 -9.24 13.13
N GLY A 61 9.23 -10.47 13.07
CA GLY A 61 9.86 -11.58 12.37
C GLY A 61 10.33 -12.74 13.22
N ASP A 62 10.18 -12.71 14.54
CA ASP A 62 10.43 -13.89 15.35
C ASP A 62 9.44 -15.00 15.02
N GLU A 63 9.94 -16.23 15.07
CA GLU A 63 9.10 -17.40 14.89
C GLU A 63 8.26 -17.68 16.14
N PHE A 64 7.04 -18.16 15.91
CA PHE A 64 6.15 -18.63 16.96
C PHE A 64 5.39 -19.88 16.48
N THR A 65 4.69 -20.51 17.41
CA THR A 65 3.96 -21.76 17.13
C THR A 65 2.49 -21.58 17.42
N MET A 66 1.63 -21.98 16.49
CA MET A 66 0.17 -22.04 16.68
C MET A 66 -0.35 -23.41 16.25
N GLN A 67 -1.11 -24.07 17.13
CA GLN A 67 -1.64 -25.43 16.90
C GLN A 67 -0.56 -26.42 16.43
N GLY A 68 0.65 -26.33 16.99
CA GLY A 68 1.79 -27.17 16.61
C GLY A 68 2.45 -26.81 15.28
N LYS A 69 1.98 -25.79 14.56
CA LYS A 69 2.58 -25.30 13.31
C LYS A 69 3.47 -24.08 13.59
N ARG A 70 4.67 -24.08 13.02
CA ARG A 70 5.59 -22.93 13.05
C ARG A 70 5.10 -21.85 12.10
N ILE A 71 5.06 -20.61 12.56
CA ILE A 71 4.62 -19.42 11.83
C ILE A 71 5.67 -18.32 12.02
N ARG A 72 5.84 -17.50 10.99
CA ARG A 72 6.65 -16.28 11.00
C ARG A 72 5.92 -15.19 10.22
N LEU A 73 5.90 -13.98 10.74
CA LEU A 73 5.45 -12.81 9.99
C LEU A 73 6.66 -12.15 9.33
N GLU A 74 6.61 -11.94 8.03
CA GLU A 74 7.63 -11.18 7.32
C GLU A 74 7.00 -9.91 6.76
N LYS A 75 7.51 -8.76 7.20
CA LYS A 75 7.13 -7.50 6.58
C LYS A 75 7.72 -7.47 5.18
N LEU A 76 6.86 -7.42 4.18
CA LEU A 76 7.30 -7.17 2.81
C LEU A 76 7.64 -5.70 2.66
N GLU A 77 8.85 -5.44 2.16
CA GLU A 77 9.24 -4.10 1.79
C GLU A 77 8.33 -3.58 0.66
N PRO A 78 8.05 -2.26 0.64
CA PRO A 78 7.38 -1.65 -0.50
C PRO A 78 8.19 -1.86 -1.78
N SER A 79 7.51 -1.93 -2.93
CA SER A 79 8.17 -2.01 -4.24
C SER A 79 9.09 -0.80 -4.45
N ALA A 80 10.10 -0.95 -5.31
CA ALA A 80 10.99 0.16 -5.67
C ALA A 80 10.19 1.34 -6.28
N ALA A 81 9.27 1.04 -7.20
CA ALA A 81 8.37 2.02 -7.80
C ALA A 81 7.54 2.78 -6.73
N PHE A 82 7.03 2.09 -5.71
CA PHE A 82 6.34 2.75 -4.60
C PHE A 82 7.27 3.68 -3.81
N LYS A 83 8.51 3.27 -3.55
CA LYS A 83 9.50 4.09 -2.84
C LYS A 83 9.85 5.34 -3.65
N GLU A 84 10.14 5.19 -4.94
CA GLU A 84 10.46 6.28 -5.86
C GLU A 84 9.32 7.31 -5.92
N ARG A 85 8.07 6.85 -6.09
CA ARG A 85 6.90 7.74 -6.10
C ARG A 85 6.71 8.46 -4.76
N GLN A 86 6.94 7.80 -3.63
CA GLN A 86 6.89 8.48 -2.33
C GLN A 86 7.96 9.56 -2.22
N GLU A 87 9.18 9.29 -2.69
CA GLU A 87 10.27 10.28 -2.69
C GLU A 87 9.94 11.48 -3.59
N GLU A 88 9.39 11.26 -4.79
CA GLU A 88 8.91 12.33 -5.68
C GLU A 88 7.86 13.21 -5.00
N ILE A 89 6.85 12.61 -4.36
CA ILE A 89 5.80 13.34 -3.64
C ILE A 89 6.40 14.18 -2.51
N LEU A 90 7.32 13.59 -1.73
CA LEU A 90 7.97 14.27 -0.62
C LEU A 90 8.84 15.43 -1.10
N ASN A 91 9.54 15.28 -2.23
CA ASN A 91 10.39 16.31 -2.80
C ASN A 91 9.58 17.44 -3.44
N ALA A 92 8.52 17.13 -4.19
CA ALA A 92 7.61 18.13 -4.76
C ALA A 92 6.95 18.99 -3.65
N GLY A 93 6.65 18.39 -2.50
CA GLY A 93 6.14 19.11 -1.32
C GLY A 93 7.15 20.06 -0.67
N LYS A 94 8.46 19.77 -0.77
CA LYS A 94 9.54 20.64 -0.27
C LYS A 94 9.78 21.82 -1.22
N GLU A 95 9.85 21.60 -2.52
CA GLU A 95 10.00 22.68 -3.51
C GLU A 95 8.84 23.68 -3.46
N LYS A 96 7.63 23.21 -3.18
CA LYS A 96 6.44 24.07 -3.03
C LYS A 96 6.46 24.90 -1.73
N LYS A 97 7.13 24.41 -0.67
CA LYS A 97 7.36 25.17 0.58
C LYS A 97 8.49 26.18 0.44
N GLU A 98 9.50 25.88 -0.37
CA GLU A 98 10.66 26.75 -0.57
C GLU A 98 10.34 27.93 -1.53
N ASN A 99 9.42 27.72 -2.48
CA ASN A 99 8.89 28.77 -3.37
C ASN A 99 7.68 29.53 -2.79
N ALA A 100 7.25 29.24 -1.56
CA ALA A 100 6.19 29.99 -0.90
C ALA A 100 6.75 31.31 -0.34
N ALA A 101 6.23 32.45 -0.82
CA ALA A 101 6.58 33.77 -0.32
C ALA A 101 6.43 33.84 1.22
N PRO A 102 7.31 34.58 1.93
CA PRO A 102 7.34 34.57 3.38
C PRO A 102 6.07 35.22 3.94
N GLY A 103 5.20 34.38 4.54
CA GLY A 103 4.12 34.83 5.40
C GLY A 103 2.72 34.74 4.80
N GLN A 104 2.16 33.53 4.70
CA GLN A 104 0.71 33.35 4.82
C GLN A 104 0.43 32.28 5.86
N VAL A 105 0.20 32.73 7.10
CA VAL A 105 -0.29 31.90 8.20
C VAL A 105 -1.79 31.71 7.98
N ILE A 106 -2.20 30.51 7.58
CA ILE A 106 -3.61 30.14 7.55
C ILE A 106 -3.93 29.48 8.88
N SER A 107 -4.85 30.06 9.65
CA SER A 107 -5.27 29.50 10.94
C SER A 107 -6.19 28.31 10.73
N LEU A 108 -5.94 27.20 11.43
CA LEU A 108 -6.80 26.00 11.42
C LEU A 108 -8.21 26.26 11.97
N SER A 109 -8.46 27.44 12.54
CA SER A 109 -9.78 27.86 13.02
C SER A 109 -10.77 28.15 11.89
N ASP A 110 -10.30 28.36 10.65
CA ASP A 110 -11.18 28.71 9.52
C ASP A 110 -11.92 27.49 8.94
N PHE A 111 -11.50 26.26 9.27
CA PHE A 111 -12.09 25.02 8.75
C PHE A 111 -13.29 24.50 9.55
N LYS A 112 -13.86 25.29 10.46
CA LYS A 112 -15.10 24.89 11.15
C LYS A 112 -16.16 25.98 11.10
N LYS A 113 -16.79 26.12 9.92
CA LYS A 113 -18.17 26.60 9.75
C LYS A 113 -18.70 26.22 8.37
N SER A 114 -19.42 25.11 8.30
CA SER A 114 -20.81 25.03 7.84
C SER A 114 -21.35 23.63 8.08
#